data_AF-A0A183EX91-F1
#
_entry.id   AF-A0A183EX91-F1
#
_cell.length_a   1.000
_cell.length_b   1.000
_cell.length_c   1.000
_cell.angle_alpha   90.00
_cell.angle_beta   90.00
_cell.angle_gamma   90.00
#
_symmetry.space_group_name_H-M   'P 1'
#
loop_
_entity.id
_entity.type
_entity.pdbx_description
1 polymer ?
#
loop_
_entity_poly.entity_id
_entity_poly.type
_entity_poly.pdbx_seq_one_letter_code
_entity_poly.pdbx_strand_id
1 'polypeptide(L)'
;LLYKTISATDFIRSSNYFDLLASANKIVLDDEKLANSELTTDEVKFCLEDIKVCGVRELRQILQWRRNILKEISEEEALEGGEATGKSAAPAALKKRKRKLLKEKADMEKRKKLKMVLEGDVFEIPGEQELFSLKKVAQARNQANARLKKRPEREDTASDSKDDDDNE
;
A
#
# COMPACT_ATOMS: atom_id res chain seq x y z
N LEU A 1 10.51 -30.98 -1.54
CA LEU A 1 10.43 -29.61 -2.09
C LEU A 1 9.77 -29.70 -3.47
N LEU A 2 8.63 -29.05 -3.68
CA LEU A 2 8.01 -28.96 -5.01
C LEU A 2 8.60 -27.73 -5.71
N TYR A 3 9.15 -27.90 -6.92
CA TYR A 3 9.63 -26.77 -7.72
C TYR A 3 8.44 -26.07 -8.38
N LYS A 4 8.15 -24.84 -7.98
CA LYS A 4 7.02 -24.05 -8.50
C LYS A 4 7.53 -22.93 -9.42
N THR A 5 7.12 -22.99 -10.68
CA THR A 5 7.16 -21.85 -11.61
C THR A 5 5.86 -21.07 -11.54
N ILE A 6 5.93 -19.76 -11.77
CA ILE A 6 4.78 -18.90 -12.12
C ILE A 6 5.14 -18.07 -13.36
N SER A 7 4.15 -17.56 -14.08
CA SER A 7 4.40 -16.63 -15.18
C SER A 7 4.50 -15.18 -14.68
N ALA A 8 5.20 -14.33 -15.41
CA ALA A 8 5.36 -12.93 -15.06
C ALA A 8 4.02 -12.20 -15.17
N THR A 9 3.24 -12.44 -16.22
CA THR A 9 1.94 -11.79 -16.41
C THR A 9 0.93 -12.16 -15.30
N ASP A 10 0.92 -13.40 -14.80
CA ASP A 10 0.13 -13.78 -13.62
C ASP A 10 0.63 -13.10 -12.34
N PHE A 11 1.95 -13.16 -12.07
CA PHE A 11 2.55 -12.47 -10.93
C PHE A 11 2.23 -10.96 -10.92
N ILE A 12 2.31 -10.31 -12.09
CA ILE A 12 2.00 -8.89 -12.29
C ILE A 12 0.52 -8.62 -12.00
N ARG A 13 -0.40 -9.30 -12.68
CA ARG A 13 -1.85 -9.01 -12.61
C ARG A 13 -2.53 -9.52 -11.32
N SER A 14 -1.96 -10.50 -10.63
CA SER A 14 -2.55 -11.10 -9.41
C SER A 14 -2.71 -10.13 -8.23
N SER A 15 -3.75 -10.33 -7.43
CA SER A 15 -3.92 -9.67 -6.12
C SER A 15 -2.99 -10.26 -5.05
N ASN A 16 -2.72 -11.57 -5.12
CA ASN A 16 -2.02 -12.35 -4.10
C ASN A 16 -0.53 -12.54 -4.47
N TYR A 17 0.04 -11.55 -5.15
CA TYR A 17 1.43 -11.55 -5.66
C TYR A 17 2.47 -11.86 -4.57
N PHE A 18 2.21 -11.49 -3.31
CA PHE A 18 3.11 -11.78 -2.18
C PHE A 18 3.20 -13.28 -1.89
N ASP A 19 2.07 -14.00 -1.88
CA ASP A 19 2.03 -15.45 -1.67
C ASP A 19 2.55 -16.22 -2.88
N LEU A 20 2.33 -15.69 -4.09
CA LEU A 20 2.93 -16.21 -5.31
C LEU A 20 4.46 -16.10 -5.26
N LEU A 21 5.01 -14.94 -4.89
CA LEU A 21 6.45 -14.73 -4.71
C LEU A 21 7.03 -15.63 -3.59
N ALA A 22 6.34 -15.72 -2.46
CA ALA A 22 6.76 -16.56 -1.33
C ALA A 22 6.75 -18.06 -1.69
N SER A 23 5.85 -18.51 -2.56
CA SER A 23 5.73 -19.92 -2.97
C SER A 23 6.47 -20.30 -4.26
N ALA A 24 6.81 -19.34 -5.13
CA ALA A 24 7.52 -19.59 -6.39
C ALA A 24 9.03 -19.72 -6.20
N ASN A 25 9.66 -20.52 -7.05
CA ASN A 25 11.11 -20.64 -7.18
C ASN A 25 11.65 -19.87 -8.38
N LYS A 26 10.88 -19.79 -9.47
CA LYS A 26 11.19 -19.05 -10.69
C LYS A 26 9.95 -18.37 -11.24
N ILE A 27 10.12 -17.14 -11.74
CA ILE A 27 9.12 -16.39 -12.49
C ILE A 27 9.57 -16.38 -13.96
N VAL A 28 8.74 -16.90 -14.86
CA VAL A 28 9.04 -16.95 -16.30
C VAL A 28 8.48 -15.70 -16.96
N LEU A 29 9.35 -14.89 -17.59
CA LEU A 29 8.92 -13.80 -18.48
C LEU A 29 8.23 -14.41 -19.71
N ASP A 30 6.90 -14.37 -19.73
CA ASP A 30 6.03 -15.00 -20.72
C ASP A 30 5.70 -14.08 -21.91
N ASP A 31 5.58 -12.77 -21.69
CA ASP A 31 5.35 -11.79 -22.74
C ASP A 31 6.66 -11.09 -23.19
N GLU A 32 6.93 -11.02 -24.50
CA GLU A 32 8.09 -10.31 -25.04
C GLU A 32 8.09 -8.80 -24.70
N LYS A 33 6.91 -8.17 -24.58
CA LYS A 33 6.78 -6.79 -24.07
C LYS A 33 7.40 -6.64 -22.68
N LEU A 34 7.20 -7.63 -21.81
CA LEU A 34 7.76 -7.63 -20.45
C LEU A 34 9.28 -7.89 -20.47
N ALA A 35 9.76 -8.79 -21.32
CA ALA A 35 11.19 -9.08 -21.44
C ALA A 35 12.02 -7.90 -22.00
N ASN A 36 11.39 -7.06 -22.83
CA ASN A 36 12.02 -5.94 -23.55
C ASN A 36 11.70 -4.54 -22.98
N SER A 37 10.83 -4.39 -21.96
CA SER A 37 10.61 -3.09 -21.28
C SER A 37 11.91 -2.58 -20.64
N GLU A 38 12.14 -1.27 -20.71
CA GLU A 38 13.29 -0.58 -20.08
C GLU A 38 13.37 -0.83 -18.57
N LEU A 39 12.26 -1.17 -17.93
CA LEU A 39 12.20 -1.52 -16.50
C LEU A 39 12.78 -2.91 -16.19
N THR A 40 12.78 -3.82 -17.16
CA THR A 40 13.22 -5.21 -16.99
C THR A 40 14.72 -5.31 -17.22
N THR A 41 15.48 -4.71 -16.31
CA THR A 41 16.95 -4.77 -16.31
C THR A 41 17.46 -6.20 -16.11
N ASP A 42 18.71 -6.46 -16.50
CA ASP A 42 19.26 -7.82 -16.38
C ASP A 42 19.42 -8.27 -14.92
N GLU A 43 19.61 -7.34 -13.97
CA GLU A 43 19.48 -7.63 -12.52
C GLU A 43 18.11 -8.26 -12.21
N VAL A 44 17.01 -7.66 -12.70
CA VAL A 44 15.66 -8.19 -12.51
C VAL A 44 15.53 -9.58 -13.15
N LYS A 45 16.04 -9.78 -14.37
CA LYS A 45 15.98 -11.09 -15.06
C LYS A 45 16.64 -12.20 -14.24
N PHE A 46 17.83 -11.96 -13.69
CA PHE A 46 18.50 -12.92 -12.80
C PHE A 46 17.73 -13.15 -11.50
N CYS A 47 17.16 -12.10 -10.89
CA CYS A 47 16.34 -12.23 -9.68
C CYS A 47 15.05 -13.04 -9.93
N LEU A 48 14.44 -12.92 -11.11
CA LEU A 48 13.26 -13.71 -11.50
C LEU A 48 13.61 -15.19 -11.74
N GLU A 49 14.85 -15.52 -12.09
CA GLU A 49 15.28 -16.90 -12.37
C GLU A 49 15.45 -17.77 -11.11
N ASP A 50 15.98 -17.21 -10.01
CA ASP A 50 15.99 -17.87 -8.68
C ASP A 50 15.49 -16.95 -7.55
N ILE A 51 14.19 -17.05 -7.29
CA ILE A 51 13.47 -16.34 -6.23
C ILE A 51 13.91 -16.80 -4.83
N LYS A 52 14.56 -17.96 -4.68
CA LYS A 52 14.98 -18.49 -3.36
C LYS A 52 16.40 -18.09 -2.98
N VAL A 53 17.24 -17.70 -3.94
CA VAL A 53 18.53 -17.04 -3.70
C VAL A 53 18.36 -15.52 -3.46
N CYS A 54 17.25 -14.92 -3.93
CA CYS A 54 16.96 -13.50 -3.74
C CYS A 54 16.88 -13.08 -2.26
N GLY A 55 17.71 -12.10 -1.88
CA GLY A 55 17.65 -11.47 -0.57
C GLY A 55 16.60 -10.36 -0.48
N VAL A 56 16.52 -9.71 0.69
CA VAL A 56 15.53 -8.64 0.93
C VAL A 56 15.77 -7.39 0.06
N ARG A 57 16.93 -7.25 -0.61
CA ARG A 57 17.16 -6.21 -1.63
C ARG A 57 16.48 -6.61 -2.94
N GLU A 58 16.77 -7.80 -3.44
CA GLU A 58 16.32 -8.35 -4.72
C GLU A 58 14.80 -8.54 -4.72
N LEU A 59 14.22 -9.07 -3.64
CA LEU A 59 12.77 -9.19 -3.48
C LEU A 59 12.05 -7.83 -3.51
N ARG A 60 12.68 -6.77 -2.99
CA ARG A 60 12.14 -5.39 -3.11
C ARG A 60 12.30 -4.83 -4.53
N GLN A 61 13.38 -5.18 -5.24
CA GLN A 61 13.56 -4.83 -6.64
C GLN A 61 12.48 -5.46 -7.54
N ILE A 62 12.18 -6.76 -7.36
CA ILE A 62 11.08 -7.46 -8.05
C ILE A 62 9.72 -6.79 -7.77
N LEU A 63 9.43 -6.45 -6.51
CA LEU A 63 8.17 -5.78 -6.14
C LEU A 63 8.07 -4.34 -6.67
N GLN A 64 9.19 -3.63 -6.84
CA GLN A 64 9.24 -2.30 -7.45
C GLN A 64 9.07 -2.39 -8.98
N TRP A 65 9.77 -3.32 -9.63
CA TRP A 65 9.62 -3.63 -11.05
C TRP A 65 8.16 -3.93 -11.40
N ARG A 66 7.51 -4.85 -10.67
CA ARG A 66 6.08 -5.17 -10.84
C ARG A 66 5.19 -3.92 -10.73
N ARG A 67 5.45 -3.01 -9.80
CA ARG A 67 4.66 -1.77 -9.63
C ARG A 67 4.85 -0.80 -10.80
N ASN A 68 6.07 -0.70 -11.32
CA ASN A 68 6.38 0.14 -12.46
C ASN A 68 5.74 -0.42 -13.74
N ILE A 69 5.85 -1.73 -13.98
CA ILE A 69 5.22 -2.44 -15.11
C ILE A 69 3.68 -2.31 -15.08
N LEU A 70 3.04 -2.48 -13.91
CA LEU A 70 1.59 -2.25 -13.76
C LEU A 70 1.18 -0.81 -14.14
N LYS A 71 2.05 0.17 -13.90
CA LYS A 71 1.81 1.56 -14.30
C LYS A 71 1.96 1.72 -15.83
N GLU A 72 2.99 1.12 -16.44
CA GLU A 72 3.16 1.16 -17.91
C GLU A 72 1.97 0.52 -18.63
N ILE A 73 1.55 -0.69 -18.23
CA ILE A 73 0.38 -1.38 -18.79
C ILE A 73 -0.88 -0.52 -18.64
N SER A 74 -1.14 0.04 -17.44
CA SER A 74 -2.30 0.90 -17.20
C SER A 74 -2.24 2.26 -17.93
N GLU A 75 -1.09 2.67 -18.45
CA GLU A 75 -0.92 3.91 -19.22
C GLU A 75 -0.98 3.62 -20.73
N GLU A 76 -0.48 2.47 -21.19
CA GLU A 76 -0.66 1.92 -22.53
C GLU A 76 -2.15 1.61 -22.82
N GLU A 77 -2.83 0.85 -21.94
CA GLU A 77 -4.27 0.55 -22.04
C GLU A 77 -5.15 1.82 -22.06
N ALA A 78 -4.72 2.89 -21.36
CA ALA A 78 -5.41 4.18 -21.33
C ALA A 78 -5.16 5.05 -22.57
N LEU A 79 -4.11 4.77 -23.34
CA LEU A 79 -3.80 5.43 -24.61
C LEU A 79 -4.47 4.69 -25.78
N GLU A 80 -4.42 3.35 -25.82
CA GLU A 80 -5.09 2.53 -26.85
C GLU A 80 -6.63 2.65 -26.77
N GLY A 81 -7.20 2.77 -25.56
CA GLY A 81 -8.63 3.09 -25.37
C GLY A 81 -9.04 4.52 -25.71
N GLY A 82 -8.12 5.35 -26.23
CA GLY A 82 -8.25 6.81 -26.29
C GLY A 82 -9.23 7.39 -27.32
N GLU A 83 -9.64 6.66 -28.35
CA GLU A 83 -10.42 7.23 -29.47
C GLU A 83 -11.96 7.24 -29.26
N ALA A 84 -12.46 7.01 -28.03
CA ALA A 84 -13.90 7.13 -27.75
C ALA A 84 -14.26 7.55 -26.31
N THR A 85 -14.21 8.86 -25.99
CA THR A 85 -15.31 9.59 -25.28
C THR A 85 -14.94 11.05 -24.93
N GLY A 86 -14.97 11.95 -25.92
CA GLY A 86 -14.88 13.39 -25.62
C GLY A 86 -16.22 14.01 -25.21
N LYS A 87 -16.52 14.15 -23.90
CA LYS A 87 -17.30 15.31 -23.36
C LYS A 87 -17.43 15.45 -21.83
N SER A 88 -17.28 16.71 -21.40
CA SER A 88 -17.90 17.39 -20.24
C SER A 88 -17.83 16.78 -18.83
N ALA A 89 -16.92 17.30 -18.00
CA ALA A 89 -17.05 17.32 -16.53
C ALA A 89 -16.62 18.69 -15.92
N ALA A 90 -17.60 19.54 -15.62
CA ALA A 90 -17.57 20.78 -14.81
C ALA A 90 -16.22 21.56 -14.66
N PRO A 91 -16.04 22.73 -15.32
CA PRO A 91 -14.79 23.51 -15.26
C PRO A 91 -14.44 24.08 -13.87
N ALA A 92 -15.38 24.10 -12.92
CA ALA A 92 -15.15 24.56 -11.55
C ALA A 92 -14.36 23.55 -10.68
N ALA A 93 -14.58 22.25 -10.87
CA ALA A 93 -13.88 21.21 -10.11
C ALA A 93 -12.42 21.07 -10.56
N LEU A 94 -12.19 21.12 -11.87
CA LEU A 94 -10.86 20.99 -12.48
C LEU A 94 -9.91 22.12 -12.04
N LYS A 95 -10.40 23.37 -11.98
CA LYS A 95 -9.61 24.52 -11.47
C LYS A 95 -9.19 24.33 -10.00
N LYS A 96 -10.09 23.84 -9.13
CA LYS A 96 -9.77 23.55 -7.72
C LYS A 96 -8.72 22.43 -7.59
N ARG A 97 -8.85 21.34 -8.37
CA ARG A 97 -7.86 20.24 -8.40
C ARG A 97 -6.48 20.72 -8.89
N LYS A 98 -6.40 21.43 -10.03
CA LYS A 98 -5.13 21.96 -10.55
C LYS A 98 -4.42 22.89 -9.55
N ARG A 99 -5.15 23.78 -8.84
CA ARG A 99 -4.56 24.65 -7.80
C ARG A 99 -3.97 23.87 -6.62
N LYS A 100 -4.62 22.78 -6.20
CA LYS A 100 -4.13 21.92 -5.10
C LYS A 100 -2.83 21.21 -5.49
N LEU A 101 -2.81 20.58 -6.67
CA LEU A 101 -1.62 19.90 -7.20
C LEU A 101 -0.42 20.84 -7.40
N LEU A 102 -0.65 22.05 -7.92
CA LEU A 102 0.41 23.06 -8.08
C LEU A 102 0.99 23.52 -6.72
N LYS A 103 0.13 23.68 -5.69
CA LYS A 103 0.62 23.98 -4.34
C LYS A 103 1.43 22.82 -3.77
N GLU A 104 0.94 21.60 -3.90
CA GLU A 104 1.61 20.39 -3.39
C GLU A 104 2.97 20.17 -4.06
N LYS A 105 3.07 20.39 -5.39
CA LYS A 105 4.36 20.36 -6.11
C LYS A 105 5.33 21.44 -5.59
N ALA A 106 4.86 22.69 -5.45
CA ALA A 106 5.70 23.79 -4.97
C ALA A 106 6.14 23.63 -3.51
N ASP A 107 5.32 23.04 -2.64
CA ASP A 107 5.68 22.78 -1.25
C ASP A 107 6.62 21.55 -1.12
N MET A 108 6.52 20.56 -2.02
CA MET A 108 7.50 19.48 -2.15
C MET A 108 8.86 19.97 -2.68
N GLU A 109 8.87 20.87 -3.66
CA GLU A 109 10.10 21.48 -4.18
C GLU A 109 10.85 22.28 -3.10
N LYS A 110 10.13 23.05 -2.28
CA LYS A 110 10.71 23.72 -1.10
C LYS A 110 11.30 22.72 -0.11
N ARG A 111 10.61 21.61 0.17
CA ARG A 111 11.12 20.56 1.08
C ARG A 111 12.41 19.93 0.58
N LYS A 112 12.52 19.62 -0.72
CA LYS A 112 13.78 19.18 -1.34
C LYS A 112 14.87 20.26 -1.21
N LYS A 113 14.56 21.52 -1.57
CA LYS A 113 15.52 22.64 -1.52
C LYS A 113 16.02 22.97 -0.11
N LEU A 114 15.21 22.74 0.93
CA LEU A 114 15.59 22.87 2.34
C LEU A 114 16.23 21.58 2.92
N LYS A 115 16.49 20.56 2.11
CA LYS A 115 16.99 19.23 2.53
C LYS A 115 16.13 18.54 3.60
N MET A 116 14.84 18.86 3.68
CA MET A 116 13.87 18.16 4.53
C MET A 116 13.44 16.80 3.97
N VAL A 117 13.88 16.49 2.75
CA VAL A 117 13.74 15.18 2.10
C VAL A 117 15.10 14.88 1.47
N LEU A 118 15.76 13.82 1.95
CA LEU A 118 17.00 13.31 1.36
C LEU A 118 16.66 12.21 0.35
N GLU A 119 17.19 12.33 -0.86
CA GLU A 119 17.04 11.30 -1.89
C GLU A 119 17.92 10.11 -1.53
N GLY A 120 17.29 9.01 -1.12
CA GLY A 120 17.92 7.81 -0.55
C GLY A 120 17.42 7.42 0.85
N ASP A 121 16.91 8.38 1.64
CA ASP A 121 16.42 8.15 3.01
C ASP A 121 14.88 7.95 3.07
N VAL A 122 14.21 8.06 1.92
CA VAL A 122 12.77 7.86 1.79
C VAL A 122 12.45 6.37 1.65
N PHE A 123 12.31 5.70 2.78
CA PHE A 123 11.68 4.37 2.85
C PHE A 123 10.17 4.50 2.61
N GLU A 124 9.77 4.58 1.34
CA GLU A 124 8.38 4.42 0.91
C GLU A 124 7.94 2.94 1.03
N ILE A 125 7.76 2.50 2.28
CA ILE A 125 7.02 1.28 2.63
C ILE A 125 5.55 1.66 2.76
N PRO A 126 4.65 1.23 1.84
CA PRO A 126 3.23 1.60 1.86
C PRO A 126 2.48 0.86 3.00
N GLY A 127 2.68 1.32 4.22
CA GLY A 127 2.09 0.79 5.45
C GLY A 127 2.64 1.46 6.71
N GLU A 128 3.95 1.73 6.76
CA GLU A 128 4.60 2.24 7.99
C GLU A 128 4.38 3.74 8.23
N GLN A 129 4.21 4.55 7.18
CA GLN A 129 3.82 5.97 7.31
C GLN A 129 2.50 6.15 8.08
N GLU A 130 1.62 5.14 8.05
CA GLU A 130 0.36 5.13 8.78
C GLU A 130 0.44 4.53 10.20
N LEU A 131 1.57 3.93 10.59
CA LEU A 131 1.76 3.34 11.91
C LEU A 131 2.14 4.39 12.96
N PHE A 132 3.09 5.28 12.62
CA PHE A 132 3.64 6.28 13.54
C PHE A 132 2.99 7.68 13.42
N SER A 133 1.84 7.79 12.76
CA SER A 133 1.15 9.07 12.59
C SER A 133 0.72 9.66 13.94
N LEU A 134 1.35 10.78 14.35
CA LEU A 134 1.02 11.50 15.58
C LEU A 134 -0.48 11.83 15.72
N LYS A 135 -1.19 11.99 14.59
CA LYS A 135 -2.64 12.19 14.56
C LYS A 135 -3.41 10.95 15.03
N LYS A 136 -3.00 9.75 14.62
CA LYS A 136 -3.56 8.48 15.13
C LYS A 136 -3.21 8.27 16.60
N VAL A 137 -1.97 8.55 17.01
CA VAL A 137 -1.52 8.45 18.41
C VAL A 137 -2.36 9.38 19.32
N ALA A 138 -2.56 10.64 18.92
CA ALA A 138 -3.40 11.58 19.64
C ALA A 138 -4.87 11.15 19.67
N GLN A 139 -5.42 10.62 18.57
CA GLN A 139 -6.78 10.10 18.50
C GLN A 139 -6.98 8.88 19.40
N ALA A 140 -6.05 7.92 19.40
CA ALA A 140 -6.06 6.74 20.27
C ALA A 140 -5.98 7.13 21.75
N ARG A 141 -5.08 8.07 22.12
CA ARG A 141 -4.98 8.62 23.48
C ARG A 141 -6.29 9.29 23.91
N ASN A 142 -6.91 10.08 23.03
CA ASN A 142 -8.18 10.74 23.35
C ASN A 142 -9.33 9.73 23.49
N GLN A 143 -9.36 8.67 22.68
CA GLN A 143 -10.34 7.57 22.84
C GLN A 143 -10.11 6.77 24.14
N ALA A 144 -8.86 6.49 24.52
CA ALA A 144 -8.53 5.85 25.79
C ALA A 144 -8.98 6.69 26.99
N ASN A 145 -8.67 7.99 26.98
CA ASN A 145 -9.14 8.94 28.00
C ASN A 145 -10.67 9.04 28.07
N ALA A 146 -11.36 8.99 26.92
CA ALA A 146 -12.82 8.97 26.86
C ALA A 146 -13.43 7.66 27.39
N ARG A 147 -12.75 6.52 27.25
CA ARG A 147 -13.14 5.24 27.86
C ARG A 147 -12.93 5.24 29.38
N LEU A 148 -11.80 5.76 29.85
CA LEU A 148 -11.53 5.91 31.29
C LEU A 148 -12.57 6.82 31.97
N LYS A 149 -12.94 7.94 31.34
CA LYS A 149 -14.03 8.84 31.79
C LYS A 149 -15.46 8.28 31.61
N LYS A 150 -15.61 7.06 31.10
CA LYS A 150 -16.90 6.37 30.90
C LYS A 150 -17.00 5.04 31.66
N ARG A 151 -16.02 4.72 32.52
CA ARG A 151 -16.17 3.59 33.44
C ARG A 151 -17.18 4.02 34.51
N PRO A 152 -18.36 3.36 34.64
CA PRO A 152 -19.29 3.71 35.70
C PRO A 152 -18.61 3.49 37.04
N GLU A 153 -18.88 4.38 37.98
CA GLU A 153 -18.53 4.16 39.38
C GLU A 153 -19.37 2.98 39.86
N ARG A 154 -18.75 2.04 40.59
CA ARG A 154 -19.52 1.00 41.28
C ARG A 154 -20.09 1.63 42.51
N GLU A 155 -21.41 1.77 42.57
CA GLU A 155 -22.09 2.07 43.81
C GLU A 155 -22.01 0.82 44.69
N ASP A 156 -21.10 0.83 45.67
CA ASP A 156 -20.95 -0.22 46.67
C ASP A 156 -22.10 -0.13 47.70
N THR A 157 -23.33 -0.40 47.26
CA THR A 157 -24.53 -0.40 48.11
C THR A 157 -24.64 -1.68 48.92
N ALA A 158 -24.12 -1.63 50.15
CA ALA A 158 -24.28 -2.70 51.14
C ALA A 158 -25.61 -2.56 51.91
N SER A 159 -26.59 -3.39 51.53
CA SER A 159 -27.81 -3.72 52.30
C SER A 159 -28.32 -5.07 51.76
N ASP A 160 -28.18 -6.20 52.45
CA ASP A 160 -28.75 -6.58 53.76
C ASP A 160 -30.23 -7.02 53.68
N SER A 161 -30.48 -8.23 54.19
CA SER A 161 -31.78 -8.83 54.57
C SER A 161 -32.79 -9.19 53.45
N LYS A 162 -33.15 -10.48 53.27
CA LYS A 162 -34.18 -11.31 53.98
C LYS A 162 -35.61 -11.06 53.43
N ASP A 163 -36.62 -11.96 53.39
CA ASP A 163 -36.88 -13.41 53.58
C ASP A 163 -38.18 -13.70 52.74
N ASP A 164 -38.64 -14.87 52.30
CA ASP A 164 -38.12 -16.24 52.01
C ASP A 164 -39.23 -16.95 51.12
N ASP A 165 -39.40 -18.29 51.17
CA ASP A 165 -40.51 -19.15 50.63
C ASP A 165 -40.74 -19.33 49.10
N ASP A 166 -40.39 -20.54 48.60
CA ASP A 166 -41.26 -21.64 48.08
C ASP A 166 -42.52 -21.34 47.19
N ASN A 167 -42.90 -22.17 46.21
CA ASN A 167 -43.10 -23.64 46.29
C ASN A 167 -42.96 -24.39 44.93
N GLU A 168 -42.87 -25.72 45.06
CA GLU A 168 -43.05 -26.81 44.08
C GLU A 168 -44.30 -26.70 43.16
#